data_AF-A0A3P0X8C5-F1
#
_entry.id   AF-A0A3P0X8C5-F1
#
_cell.length_a   1.000
_cell.length_b   1.000
_cell.length_c   1.000
_cell.angle_alpha   90.00
_cell.angle_beta   90.00
_cell.angle_gamma   90.00
#
_symmetry.space_group_name_H-M   'P 1'
#
loop_
_entity.id
_entity.type
_entity.pdbx_description
1 polymer ?
#
loop_
_entity_poly.entity_id
_entity_poly.type
_entity_poly.pdbx_seq_one_letter_code
_entity_poly.pdbx_strand_id
1 'polypeptide(L)'
;MGYRPGMRDLRTGSTGNREVRGQRATPPQVPARSVPRKSYEPSFPALDPSTFGTLRRLLDETVLADTYREFLRQTRRRLEAALNAPAEQDVAHVLGHTLRGTAGMLGAAGLARVAAEFEAESLPETRFRALVQETLRGCTLLEAALREAHVAL
;
A
#
# COMPACT_ATOMS: atom_id res chain seq x y z
N MET A 1 -13.32 -61.32 -32.98
CA MET A 1 -12.92 -62.06 -31.76
C MET A 1 -12.90 -61.07 -30.60
N GLY A 2 -13.59 -61.22 -29.48
CA GLY A 2 -14.52 -62.23 -29.00
C GLY A 2 -15.00 -61.80 -27.61
N TYR A 3 -16.29 -61.99 -27.36
CA TYR A 3 -16.95 -62.23 -26.06
C TYR A 3 -17.06 -61.13 -24.97
N ARG A 4 -18.25 -60.51 -24.94
CA ARG A 4 -19.11 -60.25 -23.74
C ARG A 4 -19.59 -61.61 -23.13
N PRO A 5 -20.43 -61.72 -22.06
CA PRO A 5 -20.86 -60.86 -20.92
C PRO A 5 -21.00 -61.65 -19.57
N GLY A 6 -21.50 -61.00 -18.51
CA GLY A 6 -22.18 -61.63 -17.36
C GLY A 6 -22.36 -60.60 -16.23
N MET A 7 -23.46 -59.86 -16.08
CA MET A 7 -24.88 -60.20 -15.84
C MET A 7 -25.14 -60.94 -14.51
N ARG A 8 -26.12 -60.39 -13.75
CA ARG A 8 -26.83 -60.89 -12.55
C ARG A 8 -26.26 -60.46 -11.19
N ASP A 9 -27.04 -60.09 -10.20
CA ASP A 9 -28.50 -60.06 -10.07
C ASP A 9 -28.94 -59.09 -8.95
N LEU A 10 -30.21 -58.71 -9.06
CA LEU A 10 -31.04 -58.03 -8.09
C LEU A 10 -31.04 -58.73 -6.72
N ARG A 11 -31.08 -57.94 -5.62
CA ARG A 11 -31.99 -58.22 -4.50
C ARG A 11 -32.21 -57.01 -3.59
N THR A 12 -33.47 -56.96 -3.19
CA THR A 12 -34.25 -56.03 -2.37
C THR A 12 -33.91 -56.11 -0.87
N GLY A 13 -34.12 -54.98 -0.17
CA GLY A 13 -34.17 -54.87 1.29
C GLY A 13 -34.35 -53.39 1.65
N SER A 14 -35.59 -52.89 1.73
CA SER A 14 -36.45 -52.85 2.92
C SER A 14 -35.94 -51.93 4.04
N THR A 15 -36.65 -50.80 4.15
CA THR A 15 -37.03 -50.06 5.37
C THR A 15 -36.00 -49.77 6.46
N GLY A 16 -35.78 -48.48 6.68
CA GLY A 16 -35.46 -47.91 7.99
C GLY A 16 -34.33 -46.89 7.93
N ASN A 17 -34.68 -45.62 8.12
CA ASN A 17 -33.93 -44.61 8.89
C ASN A 17 -34.55 -43.24 8.57
N ARG A 18 -35.53 -42.81 9.38
CA ARG A 18 -35.30 -41.95 10.55
C ARG A 18 -34.77 -40.59 10.09
N GLU A 19 -35.71 -39.66 9.93
CA GLU A 19 -35.44 -38.24 9.78
C GLU A 19 -34.55 -37.76 10.93
N VAL A 20 -33.26 -37.58 10.66
CA VAL A 20 -32.39 -36.79 11.52
C VAL A 20 -32.32 -35.42 10.90
N ARG A 21 -33.02 -34.46 11.52
CA ARG A 21 -32.84 -33.02 11.35
C ARG A 21 -31.34 -32.70 11.27
N GLY A 22 -30.85 -32.50 10.05
CA GLY A 22 -29.55 -31.92 9.79
C GLY A 22 -29.56 -30.48 10.30
N GLN A 23 -29.07 -30.28 11.52
CA GLN A 23 -28.64 -28.98 12.00
C GLN A 23 -27.62 -28.46 10.98
N ARG A 24 -27.95 -27.36 10.29
CA ARG A 24 -26.98 -26.59 9.52
C ARG A 24 -25.88 -26.19 10.50
N ALA A 25 -24.74 -26.88 10.44
CA ALA A 25 -23.52 -26.41 11.06
C ALA A 25 -23.19 -25.06 10.42
N THR A 26 -23.39 -23.99 11.18
CA THR A 26 -22.83 -22.68 10.88
C THR A 26 -21.33 -22.86 10.75
N PRO A 27 -20.68 -22.40 9.65
CA PRO A 27 -19.22 -22.38 9.60
C PRO A 27 -18.73 -21.56 10.80
N PRO A 28 -17.64 -21.99 11.48
CA PRO A 28 -17.08 -21.20 12.56
C PRO A 28 -16.77 -19.82 12.01
N GLN A 29 -17.49 -18.81 12.49
CA GLN A 29 -17.14 -17.42 12.28
C GLN A 29 -15.79 -17.23 12.96
N VAL A 30 -14.72 -17.34 12.18
CA VAL A 30 -13.41 -16.87 12.61
C VAL A 30 -13.61 -15.41 12.96
N PRO A 31 -13.41 -14.98 14.22
CA PRO A 31 -13.56 -13.58 14.56
C PRO A 31 -12.63 -12.82 13.64
N ALA A 32 -13.21 -11.94 12.82
CA ALA A 32 -12.45 -11.02 11.99
C ALA A 32 -11.49 -10.31 12.96
N ARG A 33 -10.22 -10.71 12.90
CA ARG A 33 -9.19 -10.16 13.76
C ARG A 33 -9.04 -8.73 13.28
N SER A 34 -9.76 -7.82 13.94
CA SER A 34 -9.69 -6.39 13.74
C SER A 34 -8.25 -6.00 14.04
N VAL A 35 -7.39 -6.05 13.03
CA VAL A 35 -6.04 -5.53 13.14
C VAL A 35 -6.25 -4.06 13.46
N PRO A 36 -5.82 -3.56 14.63
CA PRO A 36 -5.99 -2.16 14.94
C PRO A 36 -5.27 -1.39 13.84
N ARG A 37 -6.03 -0.71 12.99
CA ARG A 37 -5.48 0.30 12.09
C ARG A 37 -4.92 1.33 13.06
N LYS A 38 -3.62 1.26 13.36
CA LYS A 38 -2.91 2.37 14.00
C LYS A 38 -3.27 3.58 13.15
N SER A 39 -4.11 4.44 13.68
CA SER A 39 -4.31 5.79 13.18
C SER A 39 -2.92 6.40 13.20
N TYR A 40 -2.29 6.38 12.03
CA TYR A 40 -0.99 6.98 11.83
C TYR A 40 -1.22 8.49 11.93
N GLU A 41 -1.20 9.00 13.15
CA GLU A 41 -0.73 10.35 13.35
C GLU A 41 0.73 10.35 12.91
N PRO A 42 1.09 11.18 11.91
CA PRO A 42 2.46 11.26 11.49
C PRO A 42 3.27 11.72 12.70
N SER A 43 4.05 10.81 13.28
CA SER A 43 4.96 11.09 14.40
C SER A 43 6.09 12.04 14.01
N PHE A 44 6.17 12.42 12.73
CA PHE A 44 7.18 13.27 12.16
C PHE A 44 6.54 14.41 11.37
N PRO A 45 7.13 15.62 11.41
CA PRO A 45 6.63 16.75 10.65
C PRO A 45 6.73 16.47 9.14
N ALA A 46 5.78 17.00 8.37
CA ALA A 46 5.78 16.86 6.91
C ALA A 46 6.99 17.56 6.28
N LEU A 47 7.42 18.68 6.89
CA LEU A 47 8.59 19.48 6.51
C LEU A 47 9.63 19.49 7.64
N ASP A 48 10.90 19.31 7.28
CA ASP A 48 12.03 19.64 8.13
C ASP A 48 12.28 21.16 8.11
N PRO A 49 12.12 21.87 9.25
CA PRO A 49 12.22 23.33 9.27
C PRO A 49 13.60 23.85 8.86
N SER A 50 14.67 23.10 9.15
CA SER A 50 16.04 23.50 8.87
C SER A 50 16.35 23.50 7.37
N THR A 51 16.03 22.38 6.71
CA THR A 51 16.20 22.20 5.26
C THR A 51 15.29 23.15 4.50
N PHE A 52 14.00 23.20 4.86
CA PHE A 52 13.04 24.09 4.21
C PHE A 52 13.42 25.57 4.38
N GLY A 53 13.82 25.99 5.58
CA GLY A 53 14.31 27.35 5.84
C GLY A 53 15.57 27.69 5.04
N THR A 54 16.43 26.70 4.78
CA THR A 54 17.61 26.87 3.91
C THR A 54 17.20 27.02 2.45
N LEU A 55 16.31 26.17 1.93
CA LEU A 55 15.80 26.28 0.56
C LEU A 55 15.10 27.62 0.30
N ARG A 56 14.29 28.09 1.25
CA ARG A 56 13.64 29.42 1.18
C ARG A 56 14.62 30.60 1.11
N ARG A 57 15.84 30.45 1.64
CA ARG A 57 16.88 31.49 1.57
C ARG A 57 17.68 31.43 0.28
N LEU A 58 17.77 30.26 -0.33
CA LEU A 58 18.60 30.02 -1.52
C LEU A 58 17.84 30.18 -2.83
N LEU A 59 16.53 29.91 -2.82
CA LEU A 59 15.69 29.88 -4.02
C LEU A 59 14.67 31.01 -3.97
N ASP A 60 14.41 31.59 -5.14
CA ASP A 60 13.24 32.46 -5.33
C ASP A 60 11.96 31.68 -5.03
N GLU A 61 10.95 32.40 -4.52
CA GLU A 61 9.68 31.78 -4.10
C GLU A 61 8.99 30.99 -5.21
N THR A 62 9.02 31.50 -6.44
CA THR A 62 8.51 30.82 -7.63
C THR A 62 9.27 29.55 -7.94
N VAL A 63 10.60 29.58 -7.88
CA VAL A 63 11.46 28.40 -8.11
C VAL A 63 11.22 27.34 -7.05
N LEU A 64 11.09 27.75 -5.78
CA LEU A 64 10.77 26.85 -4.68
C LEU A 64 9.41 26.18 -4.87
N ALA A 65 8.39 26.97 -5.21
CA ALA A 65 7.04 26.47 -5.48
C ALA A 65 7.01 25.48 -6.65
N ASP A 66 7.65 25.83 -7.77
CA ASP A 66 7.74 24.97 -8.95
C ASP A 66 8.49 23.67 -8.64
N THR A 67 9.55 23.73 -7.82
CA THR A 67 10.30 22.55 -7.37
C THR A 67 9.41 21.59 -6.59
N TYR A 68 8.63 22.09 -5.62
CA TYR A 68 7.70 21.24 -4.87
C TYR A 68 6.54 20.73 -5.72
N ARG A 69 5.99 21.57 -6.61
CA ARG A 69 4.91 21.17 -7.53
C ARG A 69 5.37 20.02 -8.42
N GLU A 70 6.55 20.14 -9.01
CA GLU A 70 7.13 19.11 -9.86
C GLU A 70 7.43 17.83 -9.08
N PHE A 71 8.01 17.96 -7.87
CA PHE A 71 8.26 16.82 -6.99
C PHE A 71 6.96 16.06 -6.63
N LEU A 72 5.91 16.77 -6.21
CA LEU A 72 4.61 16.17 -5.86
C LEU A 72 3.97 15.50 -7.08
N ARG A 73 4.01 16.16 -8.24
CA ARG A 73 3.47 15.63 -9.50
C ARG A 73 4.19 14.35 -9.93
N GLN A 74 5.52 14.35 -9.94
CA GLN A 74 6.31 13.17 -10.32
C GLN A 74 6.09 12.03 -9.32
N THR A 75 6.06 12.32 -8.03
CA THR A 75 5.87 11.32 -6.99
C THR A 75 4.51 10.63 -7.14
N ARG A 76 3.42 11.40 -7.29
CA ARG A 76 2.08 10.85 -7.52
C ARG A 76 2.03 9.96 -8.76
N ARG A 77 2.56 10.43 -9.89
CA ARG A 77 2.60 9.66 -11.13
C ARG A 77 3.35 8.33 -10.99
N ARG A 78 4.49 8.33 -10.29
CA ARG A 78 5.28 7.10 -10.05
C ARG A 78 4.53 6.13 -9.13
N LEU A 79 3.86 6.63 -8.10
CA LEU A 79 3.04 5.82 -7.19
C LEU A 79 1.82 5.21 -7.87
N GLU A 80 1.15 5.96 -8.74
CA GLU A 80 0.05 5.46 -9.56
C GLU A 80 0.52 4.36 -10.52
N ALA A 81 1.67 4.55 -11.17
CA ALA A 81 2.27 3.51 -12.00
C ALA A 81 2.61 2.25 -11.18
N ALA A 82 3.17 2.43 -9.98
CA ALA A 82 3.51 1.36 -9.06
C ALA A 82 2.29 0.54 -8.59
N LEU A 83 1.10 1.15 -8.44
CA LEU A 83 -0.13 0.42 -8.09
C LEU A 83 -0.62 -0.53 -9.19
N ASN A 84 -0.30 -0.20 -10.44
CA ASN A 84 -0.74 -0.91 -11.65
C ASN A 84 0.32 -1.90 -12.17
N ALA A 85 1.57 -1.79 -11.71
CA ALA A 85 2.63 -2.74 -12.03
C ALA A 85 2.57 -3.97 -11.11
N PRO A 86 3.04 -5.15 -11.57
CA PRO A 86 3.33 -6.25 -10.66
C PRO A 86 4.33 -5.80 -9.60
N ALA A 87 4.13 -6.23 -8.36
CA ALA A 87 4.99 -5.87 -7.23
C ALA A 87 6.33 -6.61 -7.33
N GLU A 88 7.21 -6.12 -8.21
CA GLU A 88 8.59 -6.55 -8.32
C GLU A 88 9.45 -5.80 -7.31
N GLN A 89 10.32 -6.55 -6.63
CA GLN A 89 11.18 -6.02 -5.57
C GLN A 89 12.07 -4.87 -6.07
N ASP A 90 12.57 -4.97 -7.30
CA ASP A 90 13.42 -3.95 -7.92
C ASP A 90 12.66 -2.63 -8.12
N VAL A 91 11.38 -2.69 -8.48
CA VAL A 91 10.54 -1.49 -8.65
C VAL A 91 10.35 -0.77 -7.32
N ALA A 92 10.06 -1.53 -6.25
CA ALA A 92 9.94 -0.97 -4.91
C ALA A 92 11.24 -0.31 -4.45
N HIS A 93 12.37 -1.01 -4.61
CA HIS A 93 13.67 -0.49 -4.20
C HIS A 93 14.06 0.79 -4.95
N VAL A 94 13.92 0.82 -6.28
CA VAL A 94 14.23 2.01 -7.10
C VAL A 94 13.32 3.19 -6.75
N LEU A 95 12.03 2.92 -6.53
CA LEU A 95 11.07 3.94 -6.11
C LEU A 95 11.45 4.52 -4.74
N GLY A 96 11.75 3.66 -3.77
CA GLY A 96 12.19 4.03 -2.43
C GLY A 96 13.46 4.87 -2.45
N HIS A 97 14.50 4.38 -3.12
CA HIS A 97 15.79 5.06 -3.23
C HIS A 97 15.66 6.46 -3.83
N THR A 98 14.96 6.56 -4.96
CA THR A 98 14.80 7.84 -5.65
C THR A 98 13.96 8.81 -4.81
N LEU A 99 12.84 8.34 -4.25
CA LEU A 99 11.95 9.18 -3.47
C LEU A 99 12.62 9.64 -2.16
N ARG A 100 13.35 8.76 -1.47
CA ARG A 100 14.08 9.09 -0.24
C ARG A 100 15.11 10.17 -0.49
N GLY A 101 15.92 10.02 -1.55
CA GLY A 101 16.93 11.00 -1.93
C GLY A 101 16.31 12.37 -2.20
N THR A 102 15.31 12.44 -3.09
CA THR A 102 14.69 13.72 -3.44
C THR A 102 13.92 14.33 -2.27
N ALA A 103 13.15 13.54 -1.52
CA ALA A 103 12.42 14.02 -0.35
C ALA A 103 13.39 14.55 0.72
N GLY A 104 14.54 13.90 0.93
CA GLY A 104 15.59 14.36 1.84
C GLY A 104 16.15 15.72 1.44
N MET A 105 16.49 15.91 0.16
CA MET A 105 17.00 17.19 -0.35
C MET A 105 15.99 18.34 -0.21
N LEU A 106 14.69 18.02 -0.34
CA LEU A 106 13.60 19.00 -0.22
C LEU A 106 13.11 19.19 1.22
N GLY A 107 13.70 18.52 2.22
CA GLY A 107 13.22 18.58 3.59
C GLY A 107 11.81 17.99 3.76
N ALA A 108 11.32 17.16 2.84
CA ALA A 108 10.04 16.46 2.97
C ALA A 108 10.20 15.24 3.92
N ALA A 109 10.49 15.51 5.19
CA ALA A 109 10.95 14.51 6.17
C ALA A 109 10.00 13.31 6.31
N GLY A 110 8.69 13.56 6.37
CA GLY A 110 7.69 12.50 6.44
C GLY A 110 7.74 11.55 5.23
N LEU A 111 7.89 12.10 4.01
CA LEU A 111 8.01 11.31 2.79
C LEU A 111 9.34 10.56 2.72
N ALA A 112 10.46 11.19 3.10
CA ALA A 112 11.77 10.54 3.11
C ALA A 112 11.78 9.31 4.04
N ARG A 113 11.10 9.39 5.18
CA ARG A 113 10.95 8.29 6.12
C ARG A 113 10.16 7.12 5.54
N VAL A 114 8.99 7.38 4.97
CA VAL A 114 8.14 6.35 4.36
C VAL A 114 8.86 5.73 3.15
N ALA A 115 9.57 6.55 2.37
CA ALA A 115 10.37 6.10 1.22
C ALA A 115 11.46 5.10 1.60
N ALA A 116 12.10 5.26 2.77
CA ALA A 116 13.09 4.32 3.26
C ALA A 116 12.52 2.91 3.49
N GLU A 117 11.24 2.79 3.79
CA GLU A 117 10.60 1.49 4.03
C GLU A 117 10.39 0.68 2.75
N PHE A 118 10.43 1.31 1.58
CA PHE A 118 10.39 0.60 0.29
C PHE A 118 11.70 -0.12 -0.02
N GLU A 119 12.81 0.26 0.61
CA GLU A 119 14.14 -0.30 0.36
C GLU A 119 14.38 -1.62 1.13
N ALA A 120 13.38 -2.15 1.83
CA ALA A 120 13.50 -3.39 2.58
C ALA A 120 13.84 -4.59 1.67
N GLU A 121 14.77 -5.45 2.12
CA GLU A 121 15.25 -6.64 1.39
C GLU A 121 14.14 -7.65 1.03
N SER A 122 13.00 -7.59 1.71
CA SER A 122 11.80 -8.36 1.37
C SER A 122 10.58 -7.53 1.71
N LEU A 123 9.85 -7.10 0.68
CA LEU A 123 8.66 -6.29 0.82
C LEU A 123 7.43 -7.04 0.30
N PRO A 124 6.58 -7.59 1.19
CA PRO A 124 5.34 -8.25 0.78
C PRO A 124 4.45 -7.30 -0.04
N GLU A 125 3.76 -7.79 -1.07
CA GLU A 125 2.90 -6.96 -1.93
C GLU A 125 1.88 -6.15 -1.11
N THR A 126 1.29 -6.75 -0.07
CA THR A 126 0.35 -6.06 0.83
C THR A 126 0.99 -4.88 1.54
N ARG A 127 2.26 -5.01 1.97
CA ARG A 127 3.03 -3.93 2.58
C ARG A 127 3.43 -2.88 1.55
N PHE A 128 3.86 -3.29 0.36
CA PHE A 128 4.16 -2.38 -0.75
C PHE A 128 2.95 -1.49 -1.07
N ARG A 129 1.77 -2.07 -1.27
CA ARG A 129 0.54 -1.30 -1.52
C ARG A 129 0.20 -0.36 -0.36
N ALA A 130 0.40 -0.80 0.88
CA ALA A 130 0.20 0.06 2.05
C ALA A 130 1.17 1.24 2.07
N LEU A 131 2.46 1.03 1.75
CA LEU A 131 3.45 2.10 1.65
C LEU A 131 3.14 3.08 0.53
N VAL A 132 2.63 2.60 -0.62
CA VAL A 132 2.19 3.48 -1.71
C VAL A 132 1.06 4.41 -1.24
N GLN A 133 0.05 3.86 -0.56
CA GLN A 133 -1.05 4.67 0.00
C GLN A 133 -0.56 5.63 1.09
N GLU A 134 0.36 5.20 1.94
CA GLU A 134 0.99 6.03 2.97
C GLU A 134 1.78 7.19 2.36
N THR A 135 2.48 6.93 1.25
CA THR A 135 3.22 7.96 0.51
C THR A 135 2.28 8.95 -0.17
N LEU A 136 1.19 8.50 -0.78
CA LEU A 136 0.17 9.38 -1.35
C LEU A 136 -0.42 10.31 -0.28
N ARG A 137 -0.71 9.78 0.91
CA ARG A 137 -1.14 10.59 2.06
C ARG A 137 -0.07 11.58 2.49
N GLY A 138 1.20 11.17 2.50
CA GLY A 138 2.35 12.04 2.75
C GLY A 138 2.43 13.20 1.78
N CYS A 139 2.14 13.00 0.49
CA CYS A 139 2.07 14.07 -0.50
C CYS A 139 0.99 15.10 -0.16
N THR A 140 -0.19 14.65 0.28
CA THR A 140 -1.28 15.55 0.73
C THR A 140 -0.89 16.35 1.97
N LEU A 141 -0.24 15.71 2.94
CA LEU A 141 0.23 16.38 4.15
C LEU A 141 1.33 17.40 3.85
N LEU A 142 2.26 17.08 2.96
CA LEU A 142 3.29 18.00 2.50
C LEU A 142 2.68 19.21 1.78
N GLU A 143 1.72 18.98 0.88
CA GLU A 143 1.01 20.05 0.18
C GLU A 143 0.27 20.99 1.15
N ALA A 144 -0.35 20.45 2.20
CA ALA A 144 -0.97 21.26 3.26
C ALA A 144 0.07 22.09 4.03
N ALA A 145 1.18 21.47 4.45
CA ALA A 145 2.25 22.16 5.17
C ALA A 145 2.91 23.27 4.34
N LEU A 146 3.05 23.07 3.03
CA LEU A 146 3.58 24.07 2.10
C LEU A 146 2.62 25.26 1.94
N ARG A 147 1.31 25.02 1.90
CA ARG A 147 0.30 26.09 1.89
C ARG A 147 0.32 26.90 3.19
N GLU A 148 0.42 26.22 4.34
CA GLU A 148 0.57 26.87 5.65
C GLU A 148 1.86 27.70 5.72
N ALA A 149 2.92 27.26 5.06
CA ALA A 149 4.18 27.99 4.93
C ALA A 149 4.16 29.12 3.86
N HIS A 150 2.99 29.38 3.25
CA HIS A 150 2.76 30.35 2.18
C HIS A 150 3.57 30.09 0.90
N VAL A 151 3.81 28.83 0.54
CA VAL A 151 4.36 28.46 -0.77
C VAL A 151 3.22 28.34 -1.78
N ALA A 152 3.29 29.08 -2.89
CA ALA A 152 2.26 29.12 -3.93
C ALA A 152 2.28 27.87 -4.84
N LEU A 153 1.72 26.76 -4.35
CA LEU A 153 1.60 25.49 -5.08
C LEU A 153 0.58 25.50 -6.21
#